data_AF-A0A553NPB3-F1
#
_entry.id   AF-A0A553NPB3-F1
#
_cell.length_a   1.000
_cell.length_b   1.000
_cell.length_c   1.000
_cell.angle_alpha   90.00
_cell.angle_beta   90.00
_cell.angle_gamma   90.00
#
_symmetry.space_group_name_H-M   'P 1'
#
loop_
_entity.id
_entity.type
_entity.pdbx_description
1 polymer ?
#
loop_
_entity_poly.entity_id
_entity_poly.type
_entity_poly.pdbx_seq_one_letter_code
_entity_poly.pdbx_strand_id
1 'polypeptide(L)'
;MEHWEKLGAGVLGLLVAVCAIFFVFDRLLKLRNDQRHQQPDSRVGIPMVFRSSAGKSGSQIPREDMERLIYEEYSTEQYEIVLATAETSEKAVAICVYLSDLRVEYYCQRFPECCVNNSEEFSLRNVVGAINLWGPGWNGADSVAILCQDREVVLAVNDASENRIKSILERYAQKFEYGMNFQLGDNFFCSDVDGQEVWESANAIAKRLLDAKTVEDETKVWSSFILEHWERTRRDEKLQDQFHFVPHPGPLSELDEKDIAPLIDI
;
A
#
# COMPACT_ATOMS: atom_id res chain seq x y z
N MET A 1 -43.39 30.50 28.83
CA MET A 1 -42.48 29.50 29.42
C MET A 1 -42.68 28.14 28.77
N GLU A 2 -43.91 27.62 28.68
CA GLU A 2 -44.20 26.29 28.12
C GLU A 2 -43.65 26.00 26.70
N HIS A 3 -43.53 27.00 25.83
CA HIS A 3 -43.05 26.79 24.46
C HIS A 3 -41.52 26.56 24.39
N TRP A 4 -40.76 27.16 25.30
CA TRP A 4 -39.30 26.99 25.38
C TRP A 4 -38.92 25.67 26.04
N GLU A 5 -39.73 25.20 27.00
CA GLU A 5 -39.56 23.89 27.64
C GLU A 5 -39.80 22.74 26.66
N LYS A 6 -40.83 22.85 25.80
CA LYS A 6 -41.09 21.86 24.74
C LYS A 6 -39.98 21.82 23.69
N LEU A 7 -39.42 22.98 23.35
CA LEU A 7 -38.35 23.09 22.36
C LEU A 7 -37.03 22.53 22.91
N GLY A 8 -36.71 22.82 24.18
CA GLY A 8 -35.55 22.25 24.88
C GLY A 8 -35.62 20.73 25.03
N ALA A 9 -36.79 20.19 25.38
CA ALA A 9 -37.00 18.75 25.46
C ALA A 9 -36.84 18.05 24.09
N GLY A 10 -37.30 18.69 23.01
CA GLY A 10 -37.14 18.17 21.65
C GLY A 10 -35.68 18.12 21.19
N VAL A 11 -34.91 19.18 21.43
CA VAL A 11 -33.48 19.23 21.08
C VAL A 11 -32.66 18.23 21.90
N LEU A 12 -32.96 18.10 23.20
CA LEU A 12 -32.31 17.11 24.05
C LEU A 12 -32.62 15.68 23.58
N GLY A 13 -33.86 15.39 23.21
CA GLY A 13 -34.27 14.10 22.64
C GLY A 13 -33.54 13.79 21.33
N LEU A 14 -33.40 14.78 20.45
CA LEU A 14 -32.65 14.62 19.19
C LEU A 14 -31.16 14.34 19.45
N LEU A 15 -30.53 15.07 20.38
CA LEU A 15 -29.12 14.86 20.75
C LEU A 15 -28.90 13.45 21.32
N VAL A 16 -29.78 13.00 22.22
CA VAL A 16 -29.71 11.65 22.77
C VAL A 16 -29.87 10.60 21.68
N ALA A 17 -30.79 10.80 20.74
CA ALA A 17 -30.99 9.89 19.60
C ALA A 17 -29.76 9.84 18.68
N VAL A 18 -29.17 10.98 18.35
CA VAL A 18 -27.94 11.06 17.53
C VAL A 18 -26.76 10.39 18.23
N CYS A 19 -26.56 10.64 19.52
CA CYS A 19 -25.52 9.98 20.31
C CYS A 19 -25.73 8.46 20.39
N ALA A 20 -26.98 8.01 20.55
CA ALA A 20 -27.30 6.58 20.56
C ALA A 20 -27.01 5.93 19.21
N ILE A 21 -27.38 6.57 18.09
CA ILE A 21 -27.07 6.09 16.74
C ILE A 21 -25.55 6.02 16.54
N PHE A 22 -24.81 7.06 16.93
CA PHE A 22 -23.36 7.08 16.81
C PHE A 22 -22.70 5.95 17.62
N PHE A 23 -23.18 5.71 18.84
CA PHE A 23 -22.65 4.64 19.70
C PHE A 23 -22.97 3.24 19.15
N VAL A 24 -24.16 3.05 18.58
CA VAL A 24 -24.53 1.79 17.90
C VAL A 24 -23.69 1.60 16.65
N PHE A 25 -23.48 2.64 15.84
CA PHE A 25 -22.63 2.58 14.66
C PHE A 25 -21.17 2.28 15.01
N ASP A 26 -20.59 2.95 16.00
CA ASP A 26 -19.23 2.69 16.48
C ASP A 26 -19.09 1.24 17.00
N ARG A 27 -20.10 0.74 17.74
CA ARG A 27 -20.14 -0.66 18.17
C ARG A 27 -20.27 -1.64 17.01
N LEU A 28 -21.08 -1.35 16.00
CA LEU A 28 -21.23 -2.21 14.82
C LEU A 28 -19.95 -2.22 13.97
N LEU A 29 -19.26 -1.07 13.83
CA LEU A 29 -17.99 -0.98 13.14
C LEU A 29 -16.90 -1.74 13.89
N LYS A 30 -16.82 -1.61 15.21
CA LYS A 30 -15.92 -2.40 16.06
C LYS A 30 -16.22 -3.89 15.98
N LEU A 31 -17.47 -4.30 16.08
CA LEU A 31 -17.87 -5.71 15.94
C LEU A 31 -17.56 -6.27 14.56
N ARG A 32 -17.72 -5.47 13.49
CA ARG A 32 -17.34 -5.87 12.13
C ARG A 32 -15.83 -6.02 11.98
N ASN A 33 -15.04 -5.11 12.57
CA ASN A 33 -13.58 -5.23 12.58
C ASN A 33 -13.10 -6.42 13.44
N ASP A 34 -13.72 -6.66 14.59
CA ASP A 34 -13.39 -7.78 15.47
C ASP A 34 -13.80 -9.13 14.85
N GLN A 35 -14.93 -9.19 14.13
CA GLN A 35 -15.34 -10.40 13.39
C GLN A 35 -14.42 -10.70 12.22
N ARG A 36 -13.85 -9.69 11.55
CA ARG A 36 -12.82 -9.88 10.52
C ARG A 36 -11.54 -10.51 11.09
N HIS A 37 -11.19 -10.20 12.34
CA HIS A 37 -10.07 -10.84 13.03
C HIS A 37 -10.39 -12.21 13.63
N GLN A 38 -11.65 -12.66 13.59
CA GLN A 38 -12.10 -13.91 14.25
C GLN A 38 -12.77 -14.92 13.31
N GLN A 39 -12.79 -14.72 11.99
CA GLN A 39 -13.22 -15.77 11.06
C GLN A 39 -12.04 -16.64 10.64
N PRO A 40 -11.88 -17.86 11.21
CA PRO A 40 -11.10 -18.89 10.55
C PRO A 40 -11.87 -19.39 9.34
N ASP A 41 -11.21 -19.38 8.18
CA ASP A 41 -11.45 -20.22 7.01
C ASP A 41 -12.87 -20.77 6.83
N SER A 42 -13.72 -19.99 6.18
CA SER A 42 -14.87 -20.54 5.47
C SER A 42 -14.91 -20.00 4.06
N ARG A 43 -14.04 -20.55 3.20
CA ARG A 43 -14.04 -20.39 1.74
C ARG A 43 -15.40 -20.83 1.19
N VAL A 44 -16.34 -19.90 1.05
CA VAL A 44 -17.56 -20.08 0.28
C VAL A 44 -17.37 -19.31 -1.02
N GLY A 45 -16.95 -20.02 -2.06
CA GLY A 45 -16.65 -19.45 -3.38
C GLY A 45 -17.82 -18.63 -3.92
N ILE A 46 -17.64 -17.32 -3.96
CA ILE A 46 -18.49 -16.40 -4.71
C ILE A 46 -17.95 -16.36 -6.15
N PRO A 47 -18.80 -16.52 -7.19
CA PRO A 47 -18.35 -16.41 -8.57
C PRO A 47 -17.90 -14.98 -8.86
N MET A 48 -16.60 -14.81 -9.06
CA MET A 48 -15.96 -13.55 -9.42
C MET A 48 -16.44 -13.09 -10.81
N VAL A 49 -17.08 -11.92 -10.90
CA VAL A 49 -17.53 -11.34 -12.18
C VAL A 49 -16.42 -10.44 -12.72
N PHE A 50 -15.68 -10.93 -13.71
CA PHE A 50 -14.65 -10.12 -14.39
C PHE A 50 -15.27 -9.28 -15.52
N ARG A 51 -15.05 -7.97 -15.50
CA ARG A 51 -15.21 -7.10 -16.68
C ARG A 51 -13.91 -7.15 -17.47
N SER A 52 -13.86 -8.00 -18.50
CA SER A 52 -12.74 -8.01 -19.44
C SER A 52 -12.66 -6.67 -20.16
N SER A 53 -11.64 -5.86 -19.84
CA SER A 53 -11.14 -4.81 -20.74
C SER A 53 -10.32 -5.46 -21.86
N ALA A 54 -10.96 -6.34 -22.63
CA ALA A 54 -10.38 -6.92 -23.84
C ALA A 54 -11.27 -6.50 -25.01
N GLY A 55 -11.11 -5.24 -25.40
CA GLY A 55 -11.51 -4.80 -26.73
C GLY A 55 -10.63 -5.48 -27.77
N LYS A 56 -11.00 -6.70 -28.15
CA LYS A 56 -10.87 -7.33 -29.49
C LYS A 56 -10.76 -8.86 -29.38
N SER A 57 -11.74 -9.52 -30.01
CA SER A 57 -11.66 -10.85 -30.61
C SER A 57 -11.35 -12.05 -29.68
N GLY A 58 -12.41 -12.61 -29.09
CA GLY A 58 -12.74 -14.03 -29.22
C GLY A 58 -11.69 -15.10 -28.90
N SER A 59 -10.64 -14.83 -28.12
CA SER A 59 -9.74 -15.89 -27.67
C SER A 59 -10.38 -16.64 -26.51
N GLN A 60 -10.69 -17.91 -26.74
CA GLN A 60 -10.94 -18.86 -25.67
C GLN A 60 -9.77 -18.81 -24.69
N ILE A 61 -10.04 -18.46 -23.42
CA ILE A 61 -9.07 -18.58 -22.34
C ILE A 61 -8.71 -20.07 -22.26
N PRO A 62 -7.42 -20.46 -22.37
CA PRO A 62 -6.99 -21.85 -22.22
C PRO A 62 -7.55 -22.44 -20.91
N ARG A 63 -8.01 -23.69 -20.96
CA ARG A 63 -8.66 -24.34 -19.79
C ARG A 63 -7.75 -24.40 -18.56
N GLU A 64 -6.44 -24.48 -18.76
CA GLU A 64 -5.42 -24.43 -17.70
C GLU A 64 -5.34 -23.05 -17.02
N ASP A 65 -5.46 -21.95 -17.78
CA ASP A 65 -5.52 -20.60 -17.23
C ASP A 65 -6.83 -20.40 -16.45
N MET A 66 -7.92 -21.00 -16.92
CA MET A 66 -9.22 -20.96 -16.25
C MET A 66 -9.20 -21.73 -14.92
N GLU A 67 -8.52 -22.88 -14.85
CA GLU A 67 -8.37 -23.67 -13.62
C GLU A 67 -7.45 -22.99 -12.59
N ARG A 68 -6.37 -22.33 -13.03
CA ARG A 68 -5.51 -21.49 -12.17
C ARG A 68 -6.26 -20.29 -11.58
N LEU A 69 -7.14 -19.65 -12.37
CA LEU A 69 -7.94 -18.51 -11.92
C LEU A 69 -9.07 -18.89 -10.95
N ILE A 70 -9.50 -20.16 -10.92
CA ILE A 70 -10.53 -20.65 -9.99
C ILE A 70 -9.94 -20.97 -8.61
N TYR A 71 -8.63 -21.20 -8.51
CA TYR A 71 -7.90 -21.51 -7.28
C TYR A 71 -6.57 -20.77 -7.22
N GLU A 72 -6.61 -19.43 -7.26
CA GLU A 72 -5.41 -18.63 -7.01
C GLU A 72 -5.04 -18.74 -5.53
N GLU A 73 -3.93 -19.40 -5.24
CA GLU A 73 -3.47 -19.77 -3.89
C GLU A 73 -3.21 -18.53 -3.03
N TYR A 74 -2.69 -17.47 -3.64
CA TYR A 74 -2.30 -16.24 -2.96
C TYR A 74 -3.36 -15.13 -3.03
N SER A 75 -4.54 -15.42 -3.58
CA SER A 75 -5.64 -14.45 -3.63
C SER A 75 -6.32 -14.33 -2.28
N THR A 76 -6.46 -13.11 -1.80
CA THR A 76 -7.14 -12.80 -0.54
C THR A 76 -8.43 -12.05 -0.82
N GLU A 77 -9.48 -12.35 -0.04
CA GLU A 77 -10.71 -11.53 -0.05
C GLU A 77 -10.49 -10.18 0.66
N GLN A 78 -9.46 -10.10 1.51
CA GLN A 78 -9.03 -8.88 2.19
C GLN A 78 -8.18 -8.03 1.24
N TYR A 79 -8.33 -6.71 1.31
CA TYR A 79 -7.52 -5.80 0.50
C TYR A 79 -6.16 -5.63 1.16
N GLU A 80 -5.31 -6.64 0.99
CA GLU A 80 -3.95 -6.71 1.53
C GLU A 80 -2.92 -6.35 0.48
N ILE A 81 -1.96 -5.54 0.90
CA ILE A 81 -0.93 -4.98 0.02
C ILE A 81 0.44 -5.27 0.63
N VAL A 82 1.34 -5.79 -0.20
CA VAL A 82 2.73 -6.02 0.16
C VAL A 82 3.61 -5.09 -0.66
N LEU A 83 4.31 -4.19 0.02
CA LEU A 83 5.27 -3.28 -0.57
C LEU A 83 6.68 -3.71 -0.15
N ALA A 84 7.45 -4.28 -1.08
CA ALA A 84 8.86 -4.56 -0.88
C ALA A 84 9.72 -3.44 -1.46
N THR A 85 10.60 -2.85 -0.66
CA THR A 85 11.53 -1.80 -1.10
C THR A 85 12.98 -2.25 -0.96
N ALA A 86 13.79 -1.93 -1.97
CA ALA A 86 15.23 -2.16 -1.96
C ALA A 86 15.95 -1.02 -2.67
N GLU A 87 17.11 -0.61 -2.18
CA GLU A 87 17.86 0.49 -2.75
C GLU A 87 19.38 0.35 -2.59
N THR A 88 20.10 1.09 -3.42
CA THR A 88 21.51 1.43 -3.24
C THR A 88 21.66 2.94 -3.17
N SER A 89 22.89 3.47 -3.08
CA SER A 89 23.13 4.91 -3.15
C SER A 89 22.73 5.55 -4.49
N GLU A 90 22.49 4.75 -5.54
CA GLU A 90 22.20 5.27 -6.88
C GLU A 90 20.84 4.82 -7.42
N LYS A 91 20.28 3.73 -6.92
CA LYS A 91 19.14 3.04 -7.53
C LYS A 91 18.11 2.66 -6.47
N ALA A 92 16.85 2.87 -6.82
CA ALA A 92 15.68 2.57 -6.03
C ALA A 92 14.81 1.54 -6.76
N VAL A 93 14.39 0.52 -6.04
CA VAL A 93 13.43 -0.49 -6.48
C VAL A 93 12.33 -0.57 -5.45
N ALA A 94 11.09 -0.67 -5.93
CA ALA A 94 9.99 -1.11 -5.10
C ALA A 94 9.02 -1.97 -5.91
N ILE A 95 8.41 -2.93 -5.23
CA ILE A 95 7.41 -3.86 -5.77
C ILE A 95 6.20 -3.77 -4.86
N CYS A 96 5.06 -3.42 -5.43
CA CYS A 96 3.76 -3.34 -4.78
C CYS A 96 2.88 -4.47 -5.30
N VAL A 97 2.58 -5.44 -4.44
CA VAL A 97 1.72 -6.60 -4.74
C VAL A 97 0.35 -6.34 -4.16
N TYR A 98 -0.69 -6.39 -5.00
CA TYR A 98 -2.08 -6.24 -4.60
C TYR A 98 -2.74 -7.62 -4.61
N LEU A 99 -2.85 -8.26 -3.44
CA LEU A 99 -3.25 -9.67 -3.33
C LEU A 99 -4.71 -9.90 -3.76
N SER A 100 -5.60 -8.95 -3.50
CA SER A 100 -7.01 -9.03 -3.94
C SER A 100 -7.18 -8.84 -5.45
N ASP A 101 -6.30 -8.06 -6.06
CA ASP A 101 -6.44 -7.60 -7.45
C ASP A 101 -5.64 -8.46 -8.43
N LEU A 102 -4.86 -9.43 -7.93
CA LEU A 102 -4.00 -10.31 -8.72
C LEU A 102 -3.03 -9.56 -9.64
N ARG A 103 -2.51 -8.44 -9.13
CA ARG A 103 -1.61 -7.56 -9.89
C ARG A 103 -0.39 -7.16 -9.09
N VAL A 104 0.68 -6.90 -9.83
CA VAL A 104 1.97 -6.47 -9.32
C VAL A 104 2.36 -5.19 -10.04
N GLU A 105 2.68 -4.16 -9.29
CA GLU A 105 3.26 -2.94 -9.81
C GLU A 105 4.67 -2.79 -9.30
N TYR A 106 5.58 -2.24 -10.10
CA TYR A 106 6.96 -2.03 -9.65
C TYR A 106 7.61 -0.85 -10.34
N TYR A 107 8.68 -0.34 -9.74
CA TYR A 107 9.63 0.52 -10.40
C TYR A 107 11.06 0.07 -10.14
N CYS A 108 11.95 0.47 -11.05
CA CYS A 108 13.37 0.22 -11.00
C CYS A 108 14.06 1.44 -11.61
N GLN A 109 14.43 2.41 -10.77
CA GLN A 109 14.89 3.73 -11.22
C GLN A 109 16.13 4.21 -10.50
N ARG A 110 16.88 5.10 -11.13
CA ARG A 110 17.97 5.81 -10.46
C ARG A 110 17.43 6.96 -9.63
N PHE A 111 18.07 7.22 -8.50
CA PHE A 111 17.81 8.44 -7.75
C PHE A 111 18.24 9.68 -8.57
N PRO A 112 17.51 10.81 -8.43
CA PRO A 112 17.94 12.08 -8.99
C PRO A 112 19.34 12.45 -8.48
N GLU A 113 20.17 13.07 -9.33
CA GLU A 113 21.54 13.45 -8.95
C GLU A 113 21.58 14.35 -7.70
N CYS A 114 20.59 15.23 -7.53
CA CYS A 114 20.48 16.08 -6.35
C CYS A 114 20.22 15.27 -5.06
N CYS A 115 19.49 14.15 -5.12
CA CYS A 115 19.28 13.26 -3.98
C CYS A 115 20.57 12.51 -3.64
N VAL A 116 21.29 12.01 -4.65
CA VAL A 116 22.55 11.28 -4.49
C VAL A 116 23.64 12.14 -3.86
N ASN A 117 23.75 13.40 -4.28
CA ASN A 117 24.83 14.28 -3.83
C ASN A 117 24.62 14.91 -2.44
N ASN A 118 23.37 14.96 -1.95
CA ASN A 118 23.00 15.80 -0.79
C ASN A 118 22.37 15.04 0.37
N SER A 119 22.18 13.72 0.26
CA SER A 119 21.46 12.95 1.29
C SER A 119 21.94 11.51 1.32
N GLU A 120 22.08 10.97 2.53
CA GLU A 120 22.29 9.53 2.77
C GLU A 120 20.98 8.80 3.11
N GLU A 121 19.83 9.52 3.11
CA GLU A 121 18.50 8.99 3.47
C GLU A 121 17.85 8.22 2.30
N PHE A 122 18.61 7.38 1.59
CA PHE A 122 18.14 6.67 0.39
C PHE A 122 16.95 5.75 0.68
N SER A 123 17.00 5.01 1.78
CA SER A 123 15.95 4.09 2.21
C SER A 123 14.64 4.80 2.49
N LEU A 124 14.72 5.90 3.25
CA LEU A 124 13.55 6.73 3.54
C LEU A 124 12.96 7.34 2.27
N ARG A 125 13.81 7.84 1.35
CA ARG A 125 13.39 8.38 0.06
C ARG A 125 12.69 7.33 -0.80
N ASN A 126 13.22 6.12 -0.85
CA ASN A 126 12.63 5.02 -1.60
C ASN A 126 11.24 4.69 -1.04
N VAL A 127 11.12 4.53 0.28
CA VAL A 127 9.84 4.20 0.92
C VAL A 127 8.82 5.33 0.77
N VAL A 128 9.19 6.57 1.04
CA VAL A 128 8.28 7.71 0.89
C VAL A 128 7.87 7.89 -0.58
N GLY A 129 8.79 7.69 -1.52
CA GLY A 129 8.50 7.75 -2.95
C GLY A 129 7.50 6.68 -3.38
N ALA A 130 7.68 5.43 -2.91
CA ALA A 130 6.73 4.34 -3.14
C ALA A 130 5.35 4.63 -2.55
N ILE A 131 5.30 5.11 -1.30
CA ILE A 131 4.04 5.45 -0.63
C ILE A 131 3.35 6.61 -1.35
N ASN A 132 4.06 7.61 -1.85
CA ASN A 132 3.40 8.69 -2.57
C ASN A 132 2.91 8.26 -3.95
N LEU A 133 3.62 7.34 -4.62
CA LEU A 133 3.19 6.77 -5.89
C LEU A 133 1.91 5.94 -5.74
N TRP A 134 1.88 5.02 -4.77
CA TRP A 134 0.81 4.02 -4.66
C TRP A 134 -0.19 4.25 -3.54
N GLY A 135 0.20 4.95 -2.48
CA GLY A 135 -0.64 5.27 -1.31
C GLY A 135 -2.02 5.83 -1.65
N PRO A 136 -2.17 6.76 -2.62
CA PRO A 136 -3.50 7.21 -3.05
C PRO A 136 -4.43 6.08 -3.53
N GLY A 137 -3.86 4.98 -4.05
CA GLY A 137 -4.58 3.79 -4.52
C GLY A 137 -4.83 2.74 -3.45
N TRP A 138 -4.22 2.85 -2.26
CA TRP A 138 -4.41 1.94 -1.13
C TRP A 138 -5.64 2.28 -0.28
N ASN A 139 -6.45 3.25 -0.70
CA ASN A 139 -7.64 3.63 0.05
C ASN A 139 -8.56 2.42 0.26
N GLY A 140 -8.89 2.15 1.52
CA GLY A 140 -9.68 0.98 1.93
C GLY A 140 -8.89 -0.32 2.08
N ALA A 141 -7.55 -0.29 1.97
CA ALA A 141 -6.70 -1.44 2.29
C ALA A 141 -6.87 -1.82 3.76
N ASP A 142 -7.12 -3.10 4.04
CA ASP A 142 -7.22 -3.59 5.40
C ASP A 142 -5.84 -3.57 6.08
N SER A 143 -4.77 -3.82 5.31
CA SER A 143 -3.39 -3.65 5.76
C SER A 143 -2.41 -3.39 4.60
N VAL A 144 -1.38 -2.59 4.87
CA VAL A 144 -0.23 -2.40 3.97
C VAL A 144 1.04 -2.85 4.70
N ALA A 145 1.57 -4.01 4.32
CA ALA A 145 2.84 -4.52 4.82
C ALA A 145 3.99 -3.90 4.01
N ILE A 146 4.89 -3.18 4.68
CA ILE A 146 6.03 -2.52 4.07
C ILE A 146 7.31 -3.22 4.52
N LEU A 147 7.95 -3.93 3.59
CA LEU A 147 9.23 -4.61 3.78
C LEU A 147 10.35 -3.67 3.36
N CYS A 148 11.05 -3.12 4.35
CA CYS A 148 12.15 -2.18 4.16
C CYS A 148 13.47 -2.86 4.51
N GLN A 149 14.52 -2.64 3.73
CA GLN A 149 15.85 -3.18 4.04
C GLN A 149 16.58 -2.44 5.17
N ASP A 150 16.18 -1.20 5.48
CA ASP A 150 16.85 -0.35 6.45
C ASP A 150 16.26 -0.49 7.85
N ARG A 151 17.08 -1.03 8.75
CA ARG A 151 16.73 -1.23 10.15
C ARG A 151 16.44 0.08 10.89
N GLU A 152 17.13 1.16 10.56
CA GLU A 152 16.94 2.44 11.26
C GLU A 152 15.57 3.03 10.93
N VAL A 153 15.15 2.95 9.66
CA VAL A 153 13.80 3.36 9.24
C VAL A 153 12.73 2.52 9.95
N VAL A 154 12.88 1.20 9.94
CA VAL A 154 11.91 0.29 10.59
C VAL A 154 11.83 0.54 12.10
N LEU A 155 12.97 0.72 12.77
CA LEU A 155 12.99 1.03 14.20
C LEU A 155 12.39 2.40 14.50
N ALA A 156 12.69 3.41 13.69
CA ALA A 156 12.15 4.76 13.88
C ALA A 156 10.63 4.80 13.74
N VAL A 157 10.04 4.05 12.80
CA VAL A 157 8.58 4.00 12.64
C VAL A 157 7.90 3.27 13.78
N ASN A 158 8.51 2.17 14.24
CA ASN A 158 7.94 1.32 15.29
C ASN A 158 8.25 1.82 16.71
N ASP A 159 9.12 2.80 16.88
CA ASP A 159 9.38 3.42 18.18
C ASP A 159 8.12 4.15 18.68
N ALA A 160 7.87 4.04 19.98
CA ALA A 160 6.80 4.77 20.64
C ALA A 160 7.07 6.28 20.66
N SER A 161 8.35 6.69 20.61
CA SER A 161 8.73 8.10 20.60
C SER A 161 8.46 8.77 19.25
N GLU A 162 8.04 10.03 19.29
CA GLU A 162 7.83 10.84 18.08
C GLU A 162 9.19 11.23 17.48
N ASN A 163 9.39 10.93 16.19
CA ASN A 163 10.59 11.31 15.45
C ASN A 163 10.24 11.72 14.01
N ARG A 164 11.17 12.41 13.34
CA ARG A 164 10.95 12.97 11.99
C ARG A 164 10.48 11.91 10.98
N ILE A 165 11.05 10.70 10.99
CA ILE A 165 10.72 9.64 10.04
C ILE A 165 9.26 9.20 10.25
N LYS A 166 8.91 8.90 11.51
CA LYS A 166 7.56 8.55 11.91
C LYS A 166 6.56 9.66 11.56
N SER A 167 6.86 10.92 11.88
CA SER A 167 5.97 12.04 11.54
C SER A 167 5.71 12.17 10.04
N ILE A 168 6.71 11.92 9.19
CA ILE A 168 6.55 11.98 7.73
C ILE A 168 5.61 10.85 7.28
N LEU A 169 5.83 9.63 7.75
CA LEU A 169 5.08 8.45 7.31
C LEU A 169 3.66 8.43 7.88
N GLU A 170 3.45 8.82 9.13
CA GLU A 170 2.12 8.93 9.72
C GLU A 170 1.23 9.95 9.02
N ARG A 171 1.79 11.04 8.48
CA ARG A 171 1.01 11.98 7.65
C ARG A 171 0.43 11.29 6.40
N TYR A 172 1.15 10.35 5.81
CA TYR A 172 0.63 9.57 4.67
C TYR A 172 -0.47 8.60 5.10
N ALA A 173 -0.26 7.84 6.18
CA ALA A 173 -1.28 6.95 6.73
C ALA A 173 -2.56 7.71 7.11
N GLN A 174 -2.43 8.89 7.73
CA GLN A 174 -3.56 9.75 8.09
C GLN A 174 -4.25 10.35 6.87
N LYS A 175 -3.48 10.78 5.86
CA LYS A 175 -4.03 11.41 4.63
C LYS A 175 -4.91 10.46 3.84
N PHE A 176 -4.57 9.17 3.83
CA PHE A 176 -5.20 8.17 2.96
C PHE A 176 -5.92 7.04 3.71
N GLU A 177 -6.05 7.16 5.03
CA GLU A 177 -6.86 6.30 5.90
C GLU A 177 -6.52 4.79 5.83
N TYR A 178 -5.25 4.44 5.65
CA TYR A 178 -4.79 3.04 5.72
C TYR A 178 -3.79 2.80 6.86
N GLY A 179 -3.76 1.56 7.36
CA GLY A 179 -2.74 1.10 8.31
C GLY A 179 -1.46 0.67 7.59
N MET A 180 -0.31 1.17 8.04
CA MET A 180 0.99 0.70 7.56
C MET A 180 1.69 -0.13 8.63
N ASN A 181 2.23 -1.29 8.23
CA ASN A 181 3.03 -2.15 9.08
C ASN A 181 4.45 -2.26 8.52
N PHE A 182 5.42 -1.63 9.19
CA PHE A 182 6.81 -1.59 8.76
C PHE A 182 7.60 -2.74 9.36
N GLN A 183 8.22 -3.53 8.49
CA GLN A 183 9.02 -4.70 8.88
C GLN A 183 10.35 -4.70 8.15
N LEU A 184 11.35 -5.33 8.76
CA LEU A 184 12.65 -5.51 8.12
C LEU A 184 12.53 -6.60 7.05
N GLY A 185 12.91 -6.32 5.81
CA GLY A 185 12.76 -7.28 4.71
C GLY A 185 13.47 -8.62 4.94
N ASP A 186 14.55 -8.63 5.72
CA ASP A 186 15.28 -9.85 6.10
C ASP A 186 14.81 -10.49 7.41
N ASN A 187 13.89 -9.84 8.13
CA ASN A 187 13.35 -10.33 9.39
C ASN A 187 11.94 -9.76 9.60
N PHE A 188 10.96 -10.42 8.98
CA PHE A 188 9.56 -10.06 9.04
C PHE A 188 8.74 -11.23 9.60
N PHE A 189 7.53 -10.90 10.05
CA PHE A 189 6.53 -11.82 10.54
C PHE A 189 5.28 -11.70 9.67
N CYS A 190 4.87 -12.81 9.09
CA CYS A 190 3.58 -12.96 8.43
C CYS A 190 2.67 -13.81 9.32
N SER A 191 1.42 -13.41 9.48
CA SER A 191 0.42 -14.20 10.23
C SER A 191 0.02 -15.47 9.50
N ASP A 192 0.04 -15.43 8.17
CA ASP A 192 -0.37 -16.54 7.30
C ASP A 192 0.84 -17.11 6.56
N VAL A 193 0.97 -18.44 6.58
CA VAL A 193 2.11 -19.16 6.00
C VAL A 193 2.17 -18.98 4.48
N ASP A 194 1.01 -18.97 3.80
CA ASP A 194 0.94 -18.82 2.35
C ASP A 194 1.32 -17.38 1.92
N GLY A 195 1.03 -16.39 2.77
CA GLY A 195 1.47 -15.01 2.57
C GLY A 195 2.99 -14.84 2.69
N GLN A 196 3.64 -15.64 3.54
CA GLN A 196 5.08 -15.55 3.76
C GLN A 196 5.88 -15.77 2.47
N GLU A 197 5.52 -16.74 1.63
CA GLU A 197 6.23 -17.02 0.38
C GLU A 197 6.19 -15.84 -0.59
N VAL A 198 5.05 -15.15 -0.68
CA VAL A 198 4.90 -13.95 -1.51
C VAL A 198 5.81 -12.83 -1.00
N TRP A 199 5.88 -12.64 0.32
CA TRP A 199 6.69 -11.59 0.94
C TRP A 199 8.19 -11.87 0.76
N GLU A 200 8.62 -13.11 0.97
CA GLU A 200 10.00 -13.55 0.73
C GLU A 200 10.37 -13.38 -0.76
N SER A 201 9.50 -13.83 -1.66
CA SER A 201 9.72 -13.72 -3.10
C SER A 201 9.79 -12.26 -3.55
N ALA A 202 8.86 -11.40 -3.09
CA ALA A 202 8.85 -9.98 -3.43
C ALA A 202 10.13 -9.27 -2.96
N ASN A 203 10.57 -9.52 -1.72
CA ASN A 203 11.81 -8.96 -1.19
C ASN A 203 13.05 -9.47 -1.96
N ALA A 204 13.11 -10.77 -2.27
CA ALA A 204 14.21 -11.36 -3.04
C ALA A 204 14.29 -10.80 -4.47
N ILE A 205 13.14 -10.65 -5.14
CA ILE A 205 13.06 -10.03 -6.47
C ILE A 205 13.45 -8.57 -6.42
N ALA A 206 12.98 -7.79 -5.43
CA ALA A 206 13.35 -6.39 -5.28
C ALA A 206 14.89 -6.22 -5.18
N LYS A 207 15.55 -7.05 -4.37
CA LYS A 207 17.01 -7.07 -4.25
C LYS A 207 17.71 -7.45 -5.56
N ARG A 208 17.23 -8.47 -6.27
CA ARG A 208 17.80 -8.89 -7.56
C ARG A 208 17.60 -7.86 -8.67
N LEU A 209 16.51 -7.11 -8.63
CA LEU A 209 16.26 -6.02 -9.57
C LEU A 209 17.25 -4.86 -9.40
N LEU A 210 17.90 -4.69 -8.24
CA LEU A 210 18.97 -3.71 -8.07
C LEU A 210 20.14 -3.99 -9.02
N ASP A 211 20.49 -5.27 -9.22
CA ASP A 211 21.58 -5.70 -10.09
C ASP A 211 21.23 -5.67 -11.58
N ALA A 212 19.95 -5.61 -11.93
CA ALA A 212 19.49 -5.58 -13.31
C ALA A 212 19.91 -4.27 -14.01
N LYS A 213 20.57 -4.38 -15.16
CA LYS A 213 21.07 -3.22 -15.93
C LYS A 213 20.21 -2.91 -17.14
N THR A 214 19.45 -3.90 -17.62
CA THR A 214 18.64 -3.84 -18.83
C THR A 214 17.24 -4.38 -18.56
N VAL A 215 16.28 -4.05 -19.43
CA VAL A 215 14.90 -4.57 -19.34
C VAL A 215 14.88 -6.09 -19.52
N GLU A 216 15.80 -6.63 -20.33
CA GLU A 216 15.98 -8.06 -20.51
C GLU A 216 16.46 -8.74 -19.22
N ASP A 217 17.35 -8.11 -18.46
CA ASP A 217 17.78 -8.62 -17.15
C ASP A 217 16.64 -8.59 -16.14
N GLU A 218 15.86 -7.50 -16.11
CA GLU A 218 14.67 -7.41 -15.26
C GLU A 218 13.69 -8.55 -15.57
N THR A 219 13.44 -8.81 -16.86
CA THR A 219 12.54 -9.91 -17.30
C THR A 219 13.01 -11.27 -16.80
N LYS A 220 14.33 -11.54 -16.81
CA LYS A 220 14.90 -12.79 -16.26
C LYS A 220 14.81 -12.86 -14.74
N VAL A 221 14.89 -11.73 -14.04
CA VAL A 221 14.67 -11.71 -12.59
C VAL A 221 13.23 -12.11 -12.30
N TRP A 222 12.28 -11.53 -13.03
CA TRP A 222 10.86 -11.81 -12.87
C TRP A 222 10.43 -13.24 -13.14
N SER A 223 11.15 -14.00 -13.98
CA SER A 223 10.84 -15.43 -14.25
C SER A 223 11.11 -16.37 -13.06
N SER A 224 11.50 -15.82 -11.92
CA SER A 224 11.68 -16.56 -10.66
C SER A 224 10.80 -16.02 -9.54
N PHE A 225 9.90 -15.09 -9.88
CA PHE A 225 8.90 -14.60 -8.96
C PHE A 225 7.78 -15.61 -8.84
N ILE A 226 7.29 -15.84 -7.62
CA ILE A 226 6.26 -16.84 -7.36
C ILE A 226 4.91 -16.50 -8.03
N LEU A 227 4.68 -15.21 -8.26
CA LEU A 227 3.51 -14.67 -8.97
C LEU A 227 3.86 -14.27 -10.41
N GLU A 228 4.72 -15.04 -11.09
CA GLU A 228 5.14 -14.75 -12.47
C GLU A 228 3.94 -14.59 -13.43
N HIS A 229 2.86 -15.33 -13.19
CA HIS A 229 1.65 -15.33 -14.01
C HIS A 229 0.72 -14.12 -13.77
N TRP A 230 0.95 -13.32 -12.73
CA TRP A 230 0.11 -12.15 -12.42
C TRP A 230 0.36 -11.00 -13.39
N GLU A 231 -0.65 -10.14 -13.55
CA GLU A 231 -0.50 -8.93 -14.35
C GLU A 231 0.58 -8.04 -13.71
N ARG A 232 1.59 -7.66 -14.51
CA ARG A 232 2.70 -6.84 -14.05
C ARG A 232 2.78 -5.52 -14.80
N THR A 233 2.73 -4.42 -14.05
CA THR A 233 2.87 -3.06 -14.59
C THR A 233 4.12 -2.36 -14.06
N ARG A 234 4.98 -1.89 -14.97
CA ARG A 234 6.12 -1.04 -14.63
C ARG A 234 5.66 0.43 -14.52
N ARG A 235 6.01 1.10 -13.43
CA ARG A 235 5.69 2.51 -13.17
C ARG A 235 6.93 3.36 -13.43
N ASP A 236 7.05 3.85 -14.66
CA ASP A 236 8.20 4.67 -15.07
C ASP A 236 7.94 6.19 -14.97
N GLU A 237 6.68 6.61 -15.04
CA GLU A 237 6.32 8.02 -15.13
C GLU A 237 6.28 8.68 -13.74
N LYS A 238 6.87 9.87 -13.62
CA LYS A 238 6.77 10.79 -12.46
C LYS A 238 7.41 10.35 -11.15
N LEU A 239 8.24 9.29 -11.14
CA LEU A 239 8.89 8.82 -9.91
C LEU A 239 10.01 9.74 -9.41
N GLN A 240 10.71 10.42 -10.34
CA GLN A 240 11.83 11.31 -10.00
C GLN A 240 11.43 12.40 -9.00
N ASP A 241 10.24 12.98 -9.18
CA ASP A 241 9.71 14.01 -8.29
C ASP A 241 9.30 13.44 -6.92
N GLN A 242 8.96 12.15 -6.85
CA GLN A 242 8.56 11.49 -5.60
C GLN A 242 9.73 11.38 -4.61
N PHE A 243 10.97 11.30 -5.10
CA PHE A 243 12.15 11.23 -4.25
C PHE A 243 12.47 12.57 -3.54
N HIS A 244 11.90 13.69 -3.98
CA HIS A 244 12.10 15.01 -3.38
C HIS A 244 11.19 15.28 -2.18
N PHE A 245 10.23 14.39 -1.87
CA PHE A 245 9.35 14.53 -0.70
C PHE A 245 10.09 14.37 0.64
N VAL A 246 11.32 13.84 0.62
CA VAL A 246 12.25 13.94 1.75
C VAL A 246 13.15 15.17 1.52
N PRO A 247 13.06 16.21 2.36
CA PRO A 247 13.80 17.45 2.14
C PRO A 247 15.33 17.23 2.05
N HIS A 248 16.00 17.92 1.13
CA HIS A 248 17.46 18.06 1.06
C HIS A 248 17.83 19.43 0.47
N PRO A 249 19.06 19.92 0.68
CA PRO A 249 19.52 21.14 0.00
C PRO A 249 19.53 20.91 -1.51
N GLY A 250 18.80 21.76 -2.23
CA GLY A 250 18.60 21.73 -3.68
C GLY A 250 17.44 22.63 -4.09
N PRO A 251 17.28 22.97 -5.38
CA PRO A 251 16.05 23.61 -5.84
C PRO A 251 14.93 22.60 -5.62
N LEU A 252 14.13 22.83 -4.57
CA LEU A 252 12.81 22.25 -4.50
C LEU A 252 12.16 22.60 -5.84
N SER A 253 11.81 21.60 -6.65
CA SER A 253 10.70 21.79 -7.56
C SER A 253 9.61 22.35 -6.67
N GLU A 254 9.23 23.62 -6.88
CA GLU A 254 8.21 24.29 -6.10
C GLU A 254 7.02 23.34 -6.08
N LEU A 255 6.84 22.62 -4.97
CA LEU A 255 5.63 21.85 -4.72
C LEU A 255 4.60 22.95 -4.55
N ASP A 256 3.88 23.24 -5.63
CA ASP A 256 2.86 24.25 -5.66
C ASP A 256 1.93 23.94 -4.48
N GLU A 257 1.65 24.91 -3.60
CA GLU A 257 0.80 24.68 -2.41
C GLU A 257 -0.59 24.10 -2.78
N LYS A 258 -0.96 24.18 -4.06
CA LYS A 258 -2.14 23.55 -4.66
C LYS A 258 -2.07 22.02 -4.76
N ASP A 259 -0.89 21.42 -4.79
CA ASP A 259 -0.68 19.96 -4.74
C ASP A 259 -0.65 19.44 -3.28
N ILE A 260 -0.63 20.35 -2.31
CA ILE A 260 -0.62 20.09 -0.86
C ILE A 260 -1.98 20.43 -0.22
N ALA A 261 -2.83 21.23 -0.88
CA ALA A 261 -4.15 21.61 -0.39
C ALA A 261 -5.18 20.47 -0.54
N PRO A 262 -6.13 20.32 0.39
CA PRO A 262 -7.23 19.37 0.25
C PRO A 262 -8.11 19.76 -0.95
N LEU A 263 -8.30 18.82 -1.88
CA LEU A 263 -9.38 18.86 -2.88
C LEU A 263 -10.73 18.57 -2.20
N ILE A 264 -11.16 19.43 -1.28
CA ILE A 264 -12.53 19.46 -0.77
C ILE A 264 -12.93 20.92 -0.59
N ASP A 265 -13.53 21.49 -1.64
CA ASP A 265 -14.55 22.52 -1.44
C ASP A 265 -15.89 21.78 -1.31
N ILE A 266 -16.45 21.77 -0.10
CA ILE A 266 -17.89 21.60 0.16
C ILE A 266 -18.38 22.90 0.77
#